data_AF-A0A660N8K8-F1
#
_entry.id   AF-A0A660N8K8-F1
#
_cell.length_a   1.000
_cell.length_b   1.000
_cell.length_c   1.000
_cell.angle_alpha   90.00
_cell.angle_beta   90.00
_cell.angle_gamma   90.00
#
_symmetry.space_group_name_H-M   'P 1'
#
loop_
_entity.id
_entity.type
_entity.pdbx_description
1 polymer ?
#
loop_
_entity_poly.entity_id
_entity_poly.type
_entity_poly.pdbx_seq_one_letter_code
_entity_poly.pdbx_strand_id
1 'polypeptide(L)'
;MSTKRITLIALFSAILCVLGPLSIPIGPISFSLTPFGVCLAAYVLGMRDGVISCLIYLLIGAIGLPVFSGFQGGLIKLLGPTGGYLIGFIFLSLCTGVVTQYAQNNISLEFLGMI
;
A
#
# COMPACT_ATOMS: atom_id res chain seq x y z
N MET A 1 16.18 7.60 13.58
CA MET A 1 15.38 6.38 13.32
C MET A 1 16.15 5.18 13.86
N SER A 2 15.49 4.30 14.62
CA SER A 2 16.11 3.04 15.08
C SER A 2 16.21 2.06 13.91
N THR A 3 17.30 1.30 13.80
CA THR A 3 17.53 0.30 12.75
C THR A 3 16.35 -0.66 12.58
N LYS A 4 15.70 -1.05 13.68
CA LYS A 4 14.49 -1.91 13.65
C LYS A 4 13.36 -1.32 12.80
N ARG A 5 13.11 0.00 12.88
CA ARG A 5 12.03 0.66 12.12
C ARG A 5 12.33 0.64 10.62
N ILE A 6 13.59 0.91 10.25
CA ILE A 6 14.02 0.91 8.85
C ILE A 6 13.83 -0.49 8.26
N THR A 7 14.22 -1.54 8.98
CA THR A 7 14.02 -2.92 8.55
C THR A 7 12.53 -3.26 8.37
N LEU A 8 11.66 -2.82 9.28
CA LEU A 8 10.21 -3.05 9.17
C LEU A 8 9.61 -2.35 7.95
N ILE A 9 9.97 -1.09 7.70
CA ILE A 9 9.53 -0.34 6.51
C ILE A 9 9.95 -1.06 5.23
N ALA A 10 11.22 -1.48 5.15
CA ALA A 10 11.73 -2.21 4.00
C ALA A 10 11.01 -3.55 3.79
N LEU A 11 10.75 -4.30 4.88
CA LEU A 11 10.03 -5.57 4.84
C LEU A 11 8.61 -5.39 4.30
N PHE A 12 7.87 -4.41 4.81
CA PHE A 12 6.50 -4.15 4.36
C PHE A 12 6.43 -3.62 2.93
N SER A 13 7.38 -2.78 2.52
CA SER A 13 7.51 -2.40 1.12
C SER A 13 7.78 -3.62 0.22
N ALA A 14 8.60 -4.57 0.66
CA ALA A 14 8.85 -5.80 -0.09
C ALA A 14 7.58 -6.67 -0.17
N ILE A 15 6.82 -6.79 0.93
CA ILE A 15 5.53 -7.48 0.95
C ILE A 15 4.55 -6.85 -0.05
N LEU A 16 4.46 -5.53 -0.10
CA LEU A 16 3.66 -4.80 -1.10
C LEU A 16 4.09 -5.11 -2.53
N CYS A 17 5.40 -5.21 -2.79
CA CYS A 17 5.93 -5.59 -4.10
C CYS A 17 5.57 -7.02 -4.50
N VAL A 18 5.40 -7.93 -3.54
CA VAL A 18 4.99 -9.32 -3.81
C VAL A 18 3.47 -9.44 -3.96
N LEU A 19 2.71 -8.70 -3.16
CA LEU A 19 1.24 -8.67 -3.23
C LEU A 19 0.70 -7.87 -4.43
N GLY A 20 1.48 -6.90 -4.91
CA GLY A 20 1.13 -6.03 -6.03
C GLY A 20 0.77 -6.79 -7.31
N PRO A 21 1.66 -7.65 -7.83
CA PRO A 21 1.43 -8.46 -9.02
C PRO A 21 0.36 -9.53 -8.84
N LEU A 22 0.09 -9.96 -7.61
CA LEU A 22 -1.00 -10.89 -7.27
C LEU A 22 -2.35 -10.20 -7.45
N SER A 23 -2.77 -10.15 -8.71
CA SER A 23 -4.03 -9.55 -9.12
C SER A 23 -4.77 -10.45 -10.09
N ILE A 24 -6.07 -10.56 -9.90
CA ILE A 24 -6.98 -11.32 -10.76
C ILE A 24 -7.59 -10.32 -11.74
N PRO A 25 -7.40 -10.50 -13.06
CA PRO A 25 -8.00 -9.62 -14.06
C PRO A 25 -9.50 -9.88 -14.14
N ILE A 26 -10.31 -9.00 -13.53
CA ILE A 26 -11.77 -8.98 -13.67
C ILE A 26 -12.18 -7.75 -14.48
N GLY A 27 -12.10 -7.87 -15.81
CA GLY A 27 -12.49 -6.82 -16.74
C GLY A 27 -11.43 -5.73 -16.93
N PRO A 28 -11.81 -4.45 -17.15
CA PRO A 28 -10.88 -3.36 -17.49
C PRO A 28 -9.94 -2.95 -16.34
N ILE A 29 -10.23 -3.40 -15.11
CA ILE A 29 -9.44 -3.17 -13.91
C ILE A 29 -9.08 -4.50 -13.25
N SER A 30 -7.82 -4.65 -12.88
CA SER A 30 -7.35 -5.85 -12.16
C SER A 30 -7.61 -5.67 -10.67
N PHE A 31 -8.26 -6.64 -10.04
CA PHE A 31 -8.40 -6.66 -8.58
C PHE A 31 -7.12 -7.20 -7.97
N SER A 32 -6.46 -6.43 -7.10
CA SER A 32 -5.19 -6.82 -6.49
C SER A 32 -5.28 -6.95 -4.97
N LEU A 33 -4.35 -7.71 -4.40
CA LEU A 33 -4.17 -7.81 -2.95
C LEU A 33 -3.34 -6.66 -2.35
N THR A 34 -2.93 -5.70 -3.18
CA THR A 34 -2.16 -4.52 -2.76
C THR A 34 -2.86 -3.69 -1.68
N PRO A 35 -4.17 -3.34 -1.81
CA PRO A 35 -4.85 -2.52 -0.80
C PRO A 35 -4.86 -3.18 0.58
N PHE A 36 -5.01 -4.51 0.61
CA PHE A 36 -4.90 -5.29 1.84
C PHE A 36 -3.51 -5.16 2.47
N GLY A 37 -2.45 -5.29 1.67
CA GLY A 37 -1.08 -5.07 2.14
C GLY A 37 -0.84 -3.64 2.65
N VAL A 38 -1.45 -2.63 2.02
CA VAL A 38 -1.35 -1.22 2.41
C VAL A 38 -2.01 -1.00 3.78
N CYS A 39 -3.21 -1.54 3.96
CA CYS A 39 -3.92 -1.50 5.22
C CYS A 39 -3.14 -2.20 6.35
N LEU A 40 -2.55 -3.36 6.06
CA LEU A 40 -1.73 -4.11 7.02
C LEU A 40 -0.44 -3.35 7.38
N ALA A 41 0.21 -2.71 6.39
CA ALA A 41 1.37 -1.86 6.62
C ALA A 41 1.03 -0.65 7.50
N ALA A 42 -0.08 0.04 7.21
CA ALA A 42 -0.55 1.18 8.00
C ALA A 42 -0.94 0.78 9.42
N TYR A 43 -1.56 -0.39 9.61
CA TYR A 43 -1.94 -0.91 10.91
C TYR A 43 -0.72 -1.29 11.77
N VAL A 44 0.25 -2.01 11.19
CA VAL A 44 1.42 -2.52 11.94
C VAL A 44 2.48 -1.44 12.18
N LEU A 45 2.75 -0.58 11.20
CA LEU A 45 3.80 0.44 11.29
C LEU A 45 3.27 1.80 11.81
N GLY A 46 1.95 1.98 11.81
CA GLY A 46 1.31 3.26 12.07
C GLY A 46 1.39 4.23 10.88
N MET A 47 0.80 5.41 11.08
CA MET A 47 0.56 6.39 10.00
C MET A 47 1.82 6.80 9.23
N ARG A 48 2.88 7.23 9.92
CA ARG A 48 4.07 7.77 9.25
C ARG A 48 4.83 6.70 8.48
N ASP A 49 5.11 5.58 9.13
CA ASP A 49 5.98 4.53 8.60
C ASP A 49 5.23 3.67 7.56
N GLY A 50 3.90 3.53 7.68
CA GLY A 50 3.04 2.91 6.66
C GLY A 50 2.98 3.71 5.36
N VAL A 51 2.84 5.04 5.45
CA VAL A 51 2.87 5.92 4.27
C VAL A 51 4.24 5.87 3.60
N ILE A 52 5.33 5.90 4.36
CA ILE A 52 6.69 5.77 3.81
C ILE A 52 6.84 4.43 3.07
N SER A 53 6.33 3.33 3.63
CA SER A 53 6.38 2.00 2.98
C SER A 53 5.60 1.98 1.65
N CYS A 54 4.42 2.60 1.60
CA CYS A 54 3.66 2.76 0.36
C CYS A 54 4.39 3.63 -0.66
N LEU A 55 5.04 4.70 -0.21
CA LEU A 55 5.77 5.60 -1.08
C LEU A 55 6.98 4.90 -1.72
N ILE A 56 7.71 4.08 -0.94
CA ILE A 56 8.79 3.25 -1.47
C ILE A 56 8.26 2.25 -2.51
N TYR A 57 7.14 1.57 -2.23
CA TYR A 57 6.49 0.68 -3.19
C TYR A 57 6.16 1.40 -4.52
N LEU A 58 5.57 2.60 -4.44
CA LEU A 58 5.24 3.40 -5.61
C LEU A 58 6.48 3.84 -6.38
N LEU A 59 7.56 4.24 -5.69
CA LEU A 59 8.83 4.61 -6.33
C LEU A 59 9.47 3.41 -7.05
N ILE A 60 9.46 2.22 -6.43
CA ILE A 60 9.96 0.99 -7.04
C ILE A 60 9.18 0.69 -8.34
N GLY A 61 7.85 0.77 -8.29
CA GLY A 61 7.03 0.58 -9.48
C GLY A 61 7.19 1.69 -10.51
N ALA A 62 7.38 2.94 -10.09
CA ALA A 62 7.62 4.08 -10.98
C ALA A 62 8.92 3.94 -11.78
N ILE A 63 9.98 3.39 -11.19
CA ILE A 63 11.27 3.11 -11.85
C ILE A 63 11.13 2.07 -12.98
N GLY A 64 10.04 1.30 -13.00
CA GLY A 64 9.76 0.34 -14.07
C GLY A 64 9.73 -1.12 -13.62
N LEU A 65 9.94 -1.40 -12.32
CA LEU A 65 9.81 -2.77 -11.84
C LEU A 65 8.34 -3.24 -11.93
N PRO A 66 8.09 -4.50 -12.35
CA PRO A 66 6.76 -5.04 -12.55
C PRO A 66 6.09 -5.42 -11.21
N VAL A 67 5.98 -4.45 -10.29
CA VAL A 67 5.40 -4.61 -8.95
C VAL A 67 3.93 -4.17 -8.88
N PHE A 68 3.40 -3.55 -9.93
CA PHE A 68 1.98 -3.22 -10.02
C PHE A 68 1.18 -4.41 -10.56
N SER A 69 -0.13 -4.34 -10.38
CA SER A 69 -1.08 -5.38 -10.78
C SER A 69 -0.88 -5.83 -12.22
N GLY A 70 -0.90 -7.15 -12.43
CA GLY A 70 -0.70 -7.80 -13.72
C GLY A 70 0.75 -7.79 -14.21
N PHE A 71 1.74 -7.78 -13.29
CA PHE A 71 3.18 -7.70 -13.61
C PHE A 71 3.53 -6.48 -14.45
N GLN A 72 2.88 -5.35 -14.17
CA GLN A 72 3.14 -4.10 -14.89
C GLN A 72 3.94 -3.14 -14.00
N GLY A 73 4.67 -2.24 -14.64
CA GLY A 73 5.52 -1.25 -13.99
C GLY A 73 5.65 0.00 -14.85
N GLY A 74 6.29 1.02 -14.29
CA GLY A 74 6.68 2.24 -14.98
C GLY A 74 5.72 3.42 -14.78
N LEU A 75 6.26 4.61 -15.02
CA LEU A 75 5.53 5.88 -14.94
C LEU A 75 4.26 5.90 -15.80
N ILE A 76 4.25 5.18 -16.91
CA ILE A 76 3.12 5.07 -17.84
C ILE A 76 1.89 4.49 -17.14
N LYS A 77 2.07 3.55 -16.20
CA LYS A 77 0.95 3.00 -15.43
C LYS A 77 0.48 3.94 -14.32
N LEU A 78 1.38 4.77 -13.80
CA LEU A 78 1.08 5.81 -12.81
C LEU A 78 0.31 6.99 -13.42
N LEU A 79 0.55 7.29 -14.70
CA LEU A 79 -0.16 8.33 -15.47
C LEU A 79 -1.33 7.77 -16.30
N GLY A 80 -1.49 6.45 -16.32
CA GLY A 80 -2.56 5.75 -17.00
C GLY A 80 -3.87 5.71 -16.20
N PRO A 81 -4.92 5.06 -16.73
CA PRO A 81 -6.25 5.02 -16.11
C PRO A 81 -6.26 4.40 -14.71
N THR A 82 -5.32 3.49 -14.41
CA THR A 82 -5.17 2.87 -13.07
C THR A 82 -4.27 3.65 -12.12
N GLY A 83 -3.65 4.73 -12.59
CA GLY A 83 -2.73 5.57 -11.81
C GLY A 83 -3.40 6.23 -10.61
N GLY A 84 -4.66 6.64 -10.76
CA GLY A 84 -5.46 7.18 -9.66
C GLY A 84 -5.63 6.21 -8.50
N TYR A 85 -5.67 4.90 -8.76
CA TYR A 85 -5.75 3.88 -7.71
C TYR A 85 -4.45 3.78 -6.90
N LEU A 86 -3.30 3.89 -7.58
CA LEU A 86 -1.97 3.89 -6.96
C LEU A 86 -1.76 5.12 -6.06
N ILE A 87 -2.21 6.30 -6.51
CA ILE A 87 -2.21 7.52 -5.69
C ILE A 87 -3.18 7.38 -4.51
N GLY A 88 -4.34 6.76 -4.75
CA GLY A 88 -5.33 6.43 -3.73
C GLY A 88 -4.76 5.60 -2.57
N PHE A 89 -3.76 4.75 -2.80
CA PHE A 89 -3.11 4.00 -1.72
C PHE A 89 -2.38 4.87 -0.70
N ILE A 90 -1.87 6.04 -1.11
CA ILE A 90 -1.27 6.99 -0.18
C ILE A 90 -2.34 7.54 0.77
N PHE A 91 -3.48 7.92 0.21
CA PHE A 91 -4.64 8.39 0.99
C PHE A 91 -5.20 7.28 1.88
N LEU A 92 -5.31 6.06 1.37
CA LEU A 92 -5.73 4.90 2.15
C LEU A 92 -4.78 4.65 3.33
N SER A 93 -3.47 4.65 3.10
CA SER A 93 -2.48 4.49 4.17
C SER A 93 -2.56 5.60 5.22
N LEU A 94 -2.80 6.85 4.79
CA LEU A 94 -3.01 7.98 5.69
C LEU A 94 -4.29 7.79 6.52
N CYS A 95 -5.43 7.55 5.88
CA CYS A 95 -6.72 7.37 6.55
C CYS A 95 -6.66 6.21 7.55
N THR A 96 -6.18 5.03 7.11
CA THR A 96 -6.03 3.87 7.99
C THR A 96 -5.08 4.17 9.14
N GLY A 97 -3.94 4.81 8.86
CA GLY A 97 -2.97 5.19 9.89
C GLY A 97 -3.51 6.17 10.94
N VAL A 98 -4.33 7.16 10.52
CA VAL A 98 -5.05 8.06 11.43
C VAL A 98 -6.02 7.25 12.28
N VAL A 99 -6.88 6.44 11.65
CA VAL A 99 -7.90 5.67 12.37
C VAL A 99 -7.28 4.75 13.41
N THR A 100 -6.24 3.98 13.06
CA THR A 100 -5.56 3.08 14.01
C THR A 100 -4.96 3.85 15.20
N GLN A 101 -4.48 5.07 14.99
CA GLN A 101 -3.94 5.88 16.08
C GLN A 101 -5.02 6.42 17.03
N TYR A 102 -6.22 6.71 16.52
CA TYR A 102 -7.35 7.19 17.33
C TYR A 102 -8.22 6.06 17.92
N ALA A 103 -8.29 4.91 17.25
CA ALA A 103 -9.17 3.79 17.57
C ALA A 103 -8.50 2.68 18.41
N GLN A 104 -7.36 2.99 19.04
CA GLN A 104 -6.42 2.09 19.76
C GLN A 104 -7.04 1.15 20.83
N ASN A 105 -8.35 1.23 21.09
CA ASN A 105 -9.10 0.43 22.08
C ASN A 105 -10.28 -0.37 21.50
N ASN A 106 -10.62 -0.25 20.21
CA ASN A 106 -11.78 -0.93 19.62
C ASN A 106 -11.47 -1.51 18.23
N ILE A 107 -11.17 -2.81 18.19
CA ILE A 107 -10.94 -3.58 16.94
C ILE A 107 -12.09 -3.41 15.95
N SER A 108 -13.34 -3.32 16.41
CA SER A 108 -14.50 -3.14 15.54
C SER A 108 -14.53 -1.78 14.83
N LEU A 109 -14.02 -0.72 15.45
CA LEU A 109 -13.90 0.62 14.85
C LEU A 109 -12.71 0.71 13.89
N GLU A 110 -11.62 -0.02 14.17
CA GLU A 110 -10.48 -0.14 13.25
C GLU A 110 -10.89 -0.84 11.96
N PHE A 111 -11.60 -1.98 12.04
CA PHE A 111 -12.11 -2.67 10.85
C PHE A 111 -13.10 -1.82 10.06
N LEU A 112 -13.96 -1.05 10.73
CA LEU A 112 -14.93 -0.17 10.08
C LEU A 112 -14.27 1.02 9.36
N GLY A 113 -13.15 1.54 9.87
CA GLY A 113 -12.41 2.61 9.22
C GLY A 113 -11.43 2.15 8.13
N MET A 114 -11.24 0.83 8.00
CA MET A 114 -10.40 0.20 6.96
C MET A 114 -11.19 -0.24 5.71
N ILE A 115 -12.53 -0.16 5.75
CA ILE A 115 -13.48 -0.53 4.68
C ILE A 115 -14.01 0.75 4.01
#